data_AF-A0A2G9EL81-F1
#
_entry.id   AF-A0A2G9EL81-F1
#
_cell.length_a   1.000
_cell.length_b   1.000
_cell.length_c   1.000
_cell.angle_alpha   90.00
_cell.angle_beta   90.00
_cell.angle_gamma   90.00
#
_symmetry.space_group_name_H-M   'P 1'
#
loop_
_entity.id
_entity.type
_entity.pdbx_description
1 polymer ?
#
loop_
_entity_poly.entity_id
_entity_poly.type
_entity_poly.pdbx_seq_one_letter_code
_entity_poly.pdbx_strand_id
1 'polypeptide(L)'
;MVILFSSLLLPLLMLIDCNRCEKYKYIIEVLFIKEDKIIIFHINKKERIEKHKIKLNEIMDLEYKDPFFLSPYRPDTFFNKNIEKCRLLKIKLKSKKVISFGFFLEEEVRKIIKAIKESKINYEKVQEEIKEFQIK
;
A
#
# COMPACT_ATOMS: atom_id res chain seq x y z
N MET A 1 35.15 8.15 -9.15
CA MET A 1 34.26 8.45 -10.28
C MET A 1 32.84 8.54 -9.74
N VAL A 2 32.32 9.76 -9.54
CA VAL A 2 31.06 10.04 -8.85
C VAL A 2 30.00 10.44 -9.88
N ILE A 3 29.54 9.50 -10.70
CA ILE A 3 28.44 9.69 -11.67
C ILE A 3 27.92 8.27 -11.95
N LEU A 4 26.76 7.79 -11.45
CA LEU A 4 25.46 7.90 -12.15
C LEU A 4 24.26 7.33 -11.34
N PHE A 5 24.30 7.25 -10.01
CA PHE A 5 23.13 6.73 -9.25
C PHE A 5 21.88 7.63 -9.33
N SER A 6 22.05 8.88 -9.76
CA SER A 6 20.98 9.90 -9.77
C SER A 6 19.86 9.65 -10.79
N SER A 7 20.05 8.80 -11.81
CA SER A 7 19.04 8.58 -12.86
C SER A 7 18.25 7.26 -12.73
N LEU A 8 18.68 6.34 -11.85
CA LEU A 8 17.99 5.07 -11.59
C LEU A 8 17.10 5.10 -10.33
N LEU A 9 17.38 6.03 -9.39
CA LEU A 9 16.42 6.46 -8.39
C LEU A 9 15.43 7.43 -9.03
N LEU A 10 14.57 6.97 -9.94
CA LEU A 10 13.29 7.65 -10.07
C LEU A 10 12.55 7.32 -8.79
N PRO A 11 12.27 8.30 -7.92
CA PRO A 11 11.51 8.02 -6.73
C PRO A 11 10.11 7.66 -7.23
N LEU A 12 9.78 6.36 -7.19
CA LEU A 12 8.46 5.82 -7.46
C LEU A 12 7.54 6.28 -6.32
N LEU A 13 7.34 7.59 -6.26
CA LEU A 13 6.50 8.29 -5.31
C LEU A 13 5.09 8.16 -5.81
N MET A 14 4.44 7.07 -5.40
CA MET A 14 3.04 6.88 -5.68
C MET A 14 2.24 7.22 -4.44
N LEU A 15 1.37 8.21 -4.57
CA LEU A 15 0.41 8.60 -3.54
C LEU A 15 -0.98 8.17 -4.00
N ILE A 16 -1.65 7.40 -3.17
CA ILE A 16 -2.96 6.83 -3.47
C ILE A 16 -3.87 7.16 -2.32
N ASP A 17 -4.87 7.98 -2.60
CA ASP A 17 -5.96 8.21 -1.65
C ASP A 17 -6.85 6.98 -1.64
N CYS A 18 -7.20 6.51 -0.45
CA CYS A 18 -8.07 5.38 -0.28
C CYS A 18 -8.98 5.54 0.91
N ASN A 19 -10.00 4.69 0.96
CA ASN A 19 -11.03 4.80 1.97
C ASN A 19 -11.16 3.47 2.69
N ARG A 20 -11.09 3.52 4.01
CA ARG A 20 -11.34 2.40 4.89
C ARG A 20 -12.67 2.57 5.58
N CYS A 21 -13.39 1.47 5.74
CA CYS A 21 -14.47 1.41 6.70
C CYS A 21 -14.03 0.62 7.93
N GLU A 22 -14.18 1.21 9.10
CA GLU A 22 -13.95 0.55 10.38
C GLU A 22 -15.16 0.80 11.28
N LYS A 23 -15.85 -0.27 11.70
CA LYS A 23 -17.04 -0.19 12.59
C LYS A 23 -18.02 0.91 12.16
N TYR A 24 -18.41 0.90 10.88
CA TYR A 24 -19.35 1.87 10.27
C TYR A 24 -18.84 3.32 10.12
N LYS A 25 -17.60 3.61 10.48
CA LYS A 25 -16.97 4.91 10.24
C LYS A 25 -16.12 4.89 8.98
N TYR A 26 -16.22 5.98 8.23
CA TYR A 26 -15.38 6.25 7.09
C TYR A 26 -14.05 6.85 7.57
N ILE A 27 -12.95 6.23 7.17
CA ILE A 27 -11.59 6.71 7.44
C ILE A 27 -10.96 6.91 6.08
N ILE A 28 -10.54 8.14 5.80
CA ILE A 28 -9.72 8.42 4.62
C ILE A 28 -8.29 8.01 4.99
N GLU A 29 -7.69 7.17 4.17
CA GLU A 29 -6.31 6.75 4.30
C GLU A 29 -5.54 7.23 3.07
N VAL A 30 -4.23 7.45 3.22
CA VAL A 30 -3.33 7.71 2.10
C VAL A 30 -2.22 6.69 2.15
N LEU A 31 -2.09 5.93 1.08
CA LEU A 31 -0.96 5.06 0.84
C LEU A 31 0.13 5.86 0.15
N PHE A 32 1.30 5.89 0.76
CA PHE A 32 2.47 6.53 0.20
C PHE A 32 3.58 5.52 -0.02
N ILE A 33 3.79 5.16 -1.29
CA ILE A 33 4.86 4.26 -1.70
C ILE A 33 6.08 5.11 -1.98
N LYS A 34 7.17 4.80 -1.29
CA LYS A 34 8.52 5.32 -1.53
C LYS A 34 9.40 4.19 -2.03
N GLU A 35 10.61 4.53 -2.48
CA GLU A 35 11.60 3.61 -3.03
C GLU A 35 11.86 2.36 -2.17
N ASP A 36 11.94 2.52 -0.85
CA ASP A 36 12.30 1.45 0.10
C ASP A 36 11.16 1.02 1.03
N LYS A 37 10.05 1.78 1.06
CA LYS A 37 9.01 1.61 2.07
C LYS A 37 7.65 2.11 1.63
N ILE A 38 6.63 1.60 2.30
CA ILE A 38 5.25 2.05 2.25
C ILE A 38 4.91 2.74 3.56
N ILE A 39 4.30 3.92 3.49
CA ILE A 39 3.80 4.66 4.65
C ILE A 39 2.29 4.81 4.49
N ILE A 40 1.56 4.58 5.57
CA ILE A 40 0.10 4.71 5.62
C ILE A 40 -0.25 5.85 6.55
N PHE A 41 -1.00 6.81 6.04
CA PHE A 41 -1.55 7.90 6.82
C PHE A 41 -3.05 7.72 6.98
N HIS A 42 -3.57 7.94 8.19
CA HIS A 42 -4.99 8.20 8.39
C HIS A 42 -5.22 9.71 8.31
N ILE A 43 -6.17 10.13 7.49
CA ILE A 43 -6.63 11.52 7.41
C ILE A 43 -7.85 11.68 8.32
N ASN A 44 -7.74 12.56 9.30
CA ASN A 44 -8.87 12.94 10.17
C ASN A 44 -9.04 14.45 10.15
N LYS A 45 -10.15 14.93 9.54
CA LYS A 45 -10.62 16.33 9.42
C LYS A 45 -9.60 17.36 8.89
N LYS A 46 -8.41 17.48 9.50
CA LYS A 46 -7.30 18.38 9.12
C LYS A 46 -5.90 17.80 9.36
N GLU A 47 -5.76 16.60 9.92
CA GLU A 47 -4.46 16.02 10.27
C GLU A 47 -4.17 14.73 9.51
N ARG A 48 -2.90 14.54 9.13
CA ARG A 48 -2.35 13.29 8.60
C ARG A 48 -1.58 12.58 9.71
N ILE A 49 -2.09 11.44 10.14
CA ILE A 49 -1.49 10.65 11.22
C ILE A 49 -0.84 9.42 10.60
N GLU A 50 0.49 9.30 10.71
CA GLU A 50 1.21 8.08 10.30
C GLU A 50 0.78 6.92 11.19
N LYS A 51 0.28 5.84 10.59
CA LYS A 51 -0.14 4.62 11.30
C LYS A 51 0.81 3.47 11.11
N HIS A 52 1.32 3.32 9.90
CA HIS A 52 2.19 2.21 9.55
C HIS A 52 3.30 2.68 8.63
N LYS A 53 4.48 2.13 8.88
CA LYS A 53 5.67 2.26 8.05
C LYS A 53 6.22 0.86 7.84
N ILE A 54 6.24 0.43 6.58
CA ILE A 54 6.54 -0.95 6.18
C ILE A 54 7.69 -0.90 5.18
N LYS A 55 8.79 -1.59 5.43
CA LYS A 55 9.87 -1.69 4.43
C LYS A 55 9.47 -2.68 3.33
N LEU A 56 9.76 -2.39 2.07
CA LEU A 56 9.38 -3.26 0.94
C LEU A 56 10.01 -4.65 1.06
N ASN A 57 11.24 -4.74 1.57
CA ASN A 57 11.94 -6.00 1.80
C ASN A 57 11.33 -6.86 2.93
N GLU A 58 10.48 -6.28 3.78
CA GLU A 58 9.73 -7.00 4.82
C GLU A 58 8.42 -7.58 4.29
N ILE A 59 7.94 -7.12 3.13
CA ILE A 59 6.72 -7.61 2.51
C ILE A 59 6.96 -9.01 1.95
N MET A 60 6.26 -9.97 2.53
CA MET A 60 6.33 -11.37 2.16
C MET A 60 5.25 -11.71 1.14
N ASP A 61 4.04 -11.19 1.34
CA ASP A 61 2.88 -11.52 0.51
C ASP A 61 1.84 -10.38 0.53
N LEU A 62 1.08 -10.28 -0.57
CA LEU A 62 0.00 -9.31 -0.77
C LEU A 62 -1.26 -10.08 -1.17
N GLU A 63 -2.26 -10.07 -0.28
CA GLU A 63 -3.55 -10.70 -0.54
C GLU A 63 -4.64 -9.64 -0.59
N TYR A 64 -5.67 -9.86 -1.40
CA TYR A 64 -6.93 -9.19 -1.19
C TYR A 64 -8.04 -10.22 -1.07
N LYS A 65 -9.01 -9.93 -0.20
CA LYS A 65 -10.15 -10.81 0.04
C LYS A 65 -11.43 -10.05 -0.19
N ASP A 66 -12.48 -10.81 -0.49
CA ASP A 66 -13.82 -10.28 -0.46
C ASP A 66 -14.11 -9.65 0.92
N PRO A 67 -14.95 -8.61 0.96
CA PRO A 67 -15.37 -8.04 2.20
C PRO A 67 -16.19 -9.11 2.92
N PHE A 68 -15.58 -9.81 3.86
CA PHE A 68 -16.25 -10.81 4.68
C PHE A 68 -17.38 -10.10 5.43
N PHE A 69 -18.61 -10.34 4.97
CA PHE A 69 -19.91 -9.98 5.55
C PHE A 69 -19.91 -8.80 6.52
N LEU A 70 -20.35 -7.65 6.01
CA LEU A 70 -20.77 -6.53 6.84
C LEU A 70 -22.29 -6.39 6.70
N SER A 71 -23.01 -7.22 7.45
CA SER A 71 -24.43 -6.99 7.73
C SER A 71 -24.57 -6.02 8.92
N PRO A 72 -25.51 -5.06 8.91
CA PRO A 72 -26.04 -4.30 7.79
C PRO A 72 -25.35 -2.92 7.79
N TYR A 73 -24.53 -2.63 6.78
CA TYR A 73 -24.16 -1.24 6.55
C TYR A 73 -25.40 -0.40 6.31
N ARG A 74 -25.40 0.84 6.82
CA ARG A 74 -26.48 1.79 6.55
C ARG A 74 -26.61 2.00 5.03
N PRO A 75 -27.83 1.91 4.46
CA PRO A 75 -28.08 1.97 3.02
C PRO A 75 -27.51 3.19 2.30
N ASP A 76 -27.26 4.24 3.07
CA ASP A 76 -26.95 5.62 2.73
C ASP A 76 -25.43 5.91 2.67
N THR A 77 -24.58 4.89 2.78
CA THR A 77 -23.11 5.05 2.61
C THR A 77 -22.66 4.67 1.19
N PHE A 78 -21.64 5.37 0.64
CA PHE A 78 -20.99 5.05 -0.66
C PHE A 78 -20.64 3.56 -0.79
N PHE A 79 -20.24 2.94 0.33
CA PHE A 79 -19.96 1.53 0.40
C PHE A 79 -21.21 0.68 0.18
N ASN A 80 -22.38 0.97 0.73
CA ASN A 80 -23.54 0.08 0.53
C ASN A 80 -23.92 -0.11 -0.95
N LYS A 81 -23.70 0.90 -1.81
CA LYS A 81 -23.93 0.77 -3.26
C LYS A 81 -22.79 0.06 -4.01
N ASN A 82 -21.59 -0.01 -3.43
CA ASN A 82 -20.37 -0.51 -4.08
C ASN A 82 -19.65 -1.61 -3.29
N ILE A 83 -20.24 -2.13 -2.21
CA ILE A 83 -19.58 -3.00 -1.24
C ILE A 83 -19.15 -4.32 -1.87
N GLU A 84 -19.97 -4.84 -2.77
CA GLU A 84 -19.68 -6.03 -3.57
C GLU A 84 -18.46 -5.84 -4.47
N LYS A 85 -18.14 -4.59 -4.82
CA LYS A 85 -16.95 -4.22 -5.60
C LYS A 85 -15.76 -3.85 -4.72
N CYS A 86 -15.95 -3.80 -3.40
CA CYS A 86 -14.87 -3.49 -2.49
C CYS A 86 -14.06 -4.73 -2.14
N ARG A 87 -12.77 -4.58 -1.91
CA ARG A 87 -11.86 -5.64 -1.50
C ARG A 87 -10.98 -5.16 -0.36
N LEU A 88 -10.75 -6.04 0.60
CA LEU A 88 -9.87 -5.80 1.73
C LEU A 88 -8.45 -6.20 1.34
N LEU A 89 -7.53 -5.22 1.23
CA LEU A 89 -6.12 -5.50 0.98
C LEU A 89 -5.42 -5.88 2.29
N LYS A 90 -4.58 -6.92 2.25
CA LYS A 90 -3.76 -7.40 3.36
C LYS A 90 -2.31 -7.50 2.92
N ILE A 91 -1.42 -6.92 3.70
CA ILE A 91 0.02 -7.07 3.54
C ILE A 91 0.52 -7.99 4.65
N LYS A 92 1.09 -9.13 4.26
CA LYS A 92 1.76 -10.03 5.20
C LYS A 92 3.25 -9.71 5.22
N LEU A 93 3.77 -9.52 6.42
CA LEU A 93 5.19 -9.26 6.64
C LEU A 93 5.93 -10.56 6.98
N LYS A 94 7.25 -10.56 6.76
CA LYS A 94 8.16 -11.65 7.17
C LYS A 94 8.06 -11.96 8.68
N SER A 95 7.70 -10.98 9.49
CA SER A 95 7.44 -11.12 10.92
C SER A 95 6.15 -11.88 11.26
N LYS A 96 5.43 -12.42 10.25
CA LYS A 96 4.08 -13.02 10.35
C LYS A 96 2.98 -12.02 10.76
N LYS A 97 3.32 -10.74 10.94
CA LYS A 97 2.34 -9.66 11.14
C LYS A 97 1.55 -9.45 9.86
N VAL A 98 0.22 -9.39 9.99
CA VAL A 98 -0.69 -9.06 8.89
C VAL A 98 -1.24 -7.66 9.12
N ILE A 99 -0.99 -6.76 8.18
CA ILE A 99 -1.56 -5.41 8.17
C ILE A 99 -2.73 -5.44 7.21
N SER A 100 -3.94 -5.23 7.73
CA SER A 100 -5.16 -5.12 6.92
C SER A 100 -5.44 -3.65 6.63
N PHE A 101 -5.60 -3.35 5.36
CA PHE A 101 -5.87 -2.01 4.81
C PHE A 101 -7.37 -1.83 4.63
N GLY A 102 -7.79 -0.63 4.27
CA GLY A 102 -9.19 -0.35 3.97
C GLY A 102 -9.87 -1.21 2.90
N PHE A 103 -11.12 -0.84 2.64
CA PHE A 103 -11.93 -1.41 1.59
C PHE A 103 -11.78 -0.56 0.35
N PHE A 104 -11.00 -1.03 -0.61
CA PHE A 104 -10.79 -0.32 -1.87
C PHE A 104 -11.75 -0.89 -2.91
N LEU A 105 -12.07 -0.12 -3.95
CA LEU A 105 -12.65 -0.74 -5.14
C LEU A 105 -11.66 -1.76 -5.70
N GLU A 106 -12.15 -2.87 -6.25
CA GLU A 106 -11.30 -3.95 -6.77
C GLU A 106 -10.25 -3.44 -7.77
N GLU A 107 -10.63 -2.48 -8.63
CA GLU A 107 -9.72 -1.84 -9.57
C GLU A 107 -8.58 -1.08 -8.88
N GLU A 108 -8.88 -0.40 -7.76
CA GLU A 108 -7.89 0.33 -6.97
C GLU A 108 -6.94 -0.65 -6.27
N VAL A 109 -7.45 -1.74 -5.68
CA VAL A 109 -6.61 -2.81 -5.11
C VAL A 109 -5.63 -3.33 -6.14
N ARG A 110 -6.10 -3.64 -7.35
CA ARG A 110 -5.26 -4.18 -8.42
C ARG A 110 -4.15 -3.19 -8.78
N LYS A 111 -4.46 -1.89 -8.88
CA LYS A 111 -3.46 -0.83 -9.12
C LYS A 111 -2.43 -0.73 -8.00
N ILE A 112 -2.88 -0.78 -6.74
CA ILE A 112 -2.01 -0.74 -5.56
C ILE A 112 -1.07 -1.93 -5.52
N ILE A 113 -1.60 -3.16 -5.69
CA ILE A 113 -0.79 -4.38 -5.67
C ILE A 113 0.23 -4.35 -6.79
N LYS A 114 -0.17 -3.93 -8.00
CA LYS A 114 0.73 -3.80 -9.14
C LYS A 114 1.88 -2.85 -8.81
N ALA A 115 1.57 -1.67 -8.29
CA ALA A 115 2.59 -0.69 -7.94
C ALA A 115 3.52 -1.17 -6.82
N ILE A 116 3.01 -1.82 -5.77
CA ILE A 116 3.87 -2.38 -4.70
C ILE A 116 4.80 -3.45 -5.28
N LYS A 117 4.31 -4.32 -6.16
CA LYS A 117 5.13 -5.35 -6.83
C LYS A 117 6.21 -4.73 -7.71
N GLU A 118 5.87 -3.74 -8.52
CA GLU A 118 6.81 -3.00 -9.36
C GLU A 118 7.88 -2.28 -8.53
N SER A 119 7.47 -1.58 -7.46
CA SER A 119 8.40 -0.96 -6.52
C SER A 119 9.33 -1.97 -5.87
N LYS A 120 8.83 -3.15 -5.50
CA LYS A 120 9.67 -4.21 -4.91
C LYS A 120 10.71 -4.74 -5.89
N ILE A 121 10.32 -5.03 -7.14
CA ILE A 121 11.24 -5.48 -8.19
C ILE A 121 12.31 -4.41 -8.46
N ASN A 122 11.90 -3.15 -8.59
CA ASN A 122 12.83 -2.06 -8.82
C ASN A 122 13.81 -1.89 -7.65
N TYR A 123 13.31 -1.97 -6.41
CA TYR A 123 14.16 -1.95 -5.23
C TYR A 123 15.19 -3.08 -5.26
N GLU A 124 14.78 -4.31 -5.55
CA GLU A 124 15.69 -5.47 -5.63
C GLU A 124 16.78 -5.29 -6.70
N LYS A 125 16.42 -4.83 -7.90
CA LYS A 125 17.39 -4.52 -8.97
C LYS A 125 18.43 -3.48 -8.55
N VAL A 126 17.99 -2.38 -7.94
CA VAL A 126 18.90 -1.33 -7.45
C VAL A 126 19.85 -1.89 -6.39
N GLN A 127 19.37 -2.78 -5.50
CA GLN A 127 20.24 -3.42 -4.51
C GLN A 127 21.26 -4.38 -5.14
N GLU A 128 20.93 -5.06 -6.23
CA GLU A 128 21.86 -5.91 -6.98
C GLU A 128 22.93 -5.09 -7.68
N GLU A 129 22.55 -4.02 -8.39
CA GLU A 129 23.48 -3.10 -9.05
C GLU A 129 24.48 -2.53 -8.04
N ILE A 130 24.02 -2.04 -6.88
CA ILE A 130 24.90 -1.52 -5.82
C ILE A 130 25.91 -2.57 -5.37
N LYS A 131 25.50 -3.83 -5.20
CA LYS A 131 26.43 -4.91 -4.80
C LYS A 131 27.48 -5.17 -5.87
N GLU A 132 27.08 -5.23 -7.14
CA GLU A 132 28.02 -5.42 -8.25
C GLU A 132 29.04 -4.29 -8.36
N PHE A 133 28.62 -3.04 -8.10
CA PHE A 133 29.51 -1.89 -8.06
C PHE A 133 30.45 -1.87 -6.86
N GLN A 134 30.09 -2.49 -5.73
CA GLN A 134 30.96 -2.57 -4.55
C GLN A 134 31.99 -3.70 -4.64
N ILE A 135 31.74 -4.71 -5.48
CA ILE A 135 32.63 -5.85 -5.70
C ILE A 135 33.69 -5.54 -6.79
N LYS A 136 33.44 -4.54 -7.65
CA LYS A 136 34.38 -4.01 -8.64
C LYS A 136 35.20 -2.84 -8.09
#